data_AF-A0A4R1LWZ3-F1
#
_entry.id   AF-A0A4R1LWZ3-F1
#
_cell.length_a   1.000
_cell.length_b   1.000
_cell.length_c   1.000
_cell.angle_alpha   90.00
_cell.angle_beta   90.00
_cell.angle_gamma   90.00
#
_symmetry.space_group_name_H-M   'P 1'
#
loop_
_entity.id
_entity.type
_entity.pdbx_description
1 polymer ?
#
loop_
_entity_poly.entity_id
_entity_poly.type
_entity_poly.pdbx_seq_one_letter_code
_entity_poly.pdbx_strand_id
1 'polypeptide(L)'
;MSLTLSHVSDIVASLDLSQPLSEKLIEDYDSIASKEDLFQWIQQIGIDAGKIEAAADLVADLEERINLVQHKLKFIGEDQKPAVLVLTGVVPAVIETNDYLKEVLKIAGSKIYSANEEEAFNPDILLIISDQMESLFSEVGVLLSMEEWQNTNAVKKNRMYLINGENNFGGYSSRIAEDVEILAEIIYPQYLTFGGNGESWVQFEV
;
A
#
# COMPACT_ATOMS: atom_id res chain seq x y z
N MET A 1 6.81 -13.51 -13.89
CA MET A 1 7.62 -12.29 -14.05
C MET A 1 8.06 -11.89 -12.64
N SER A 2 9.29 -11.43 -12.40
CA SER A 2 9.64 -10.94 -11.05
C SER A 2 8.91 -9.64 -10.74
N LEU A 3 8.64 -9.34 -9.46
CA LEU A 3 8.01 -8.09 -9.01
C LEU A 3 8.74 -6.85 -9.55
N THR A 4 10.07 -6.84 -9.47
CA THR A 4 10.93 -5.81 -10.07
C THR A 4 10.61 -5.58 -11.55
N LEU A 5 10.51 -6.64 -12.36
CA LEU A 5 10.20 -6.51 -13.78
C LEU A 5 8.79 -5.94 -14.02
N SER A 6 7.82 -6.22 -13.14
CA SER A 6 6.48 -5.65 -13.23
C SER A 6 6.48 -4.14 -12.98
N HIS A 7 7.08 -3.69 -11.87
CA HIS A 7 7.12 -2.27 -11.53
C HIS A 7 7.88 -1.44 -12.57
N VAL A 8 8.98 -1.99 -13.08
CA VAL A 8 9.74 -1.34 -14.16
C VAL A 8 8.90 -1.29 -15.44
N SER A 9 8.17 -2.35 -15.78
CA SER A 9 7.26 -2.38 -16.94
C SER A 9 6.14 -1.33 -16.83
N ASP A 10 5.56 -1.14 -15.64
CA ASP A 10 4.49 -0.15 -15.43
C ASP A 10 4.99 1.28 -15.68
N ILE A 11 6.23 1.57 -15.28
CA ILE A 11 6.85 2.89 -15.45
C ILE A 11 7.22 3.12 -16.92
N VAL A 12 7.74 2.09 -17.60
CA VAL A 12 7.98 2.11 -19.06
C VAL A 12 6.69 2.40 -19.83
N ALA A 13 5.60 1.74 -19.45
CA ALA A 13 4.29 1.96 -20.06
C ALA A 13 3.79 3.39 -19.79
N SER A 14 3.94 3.88 -18.55
CA SER A 14 3.53 5.23 -18.15
C SER A 14 4.30 6.33 -18.91
N LEU A 15 5.53 6.06 -19.32
CA LEU A 15 6.39 6.99 -20.07
C LEU A 15 6.32 6.81 -21.60
N ASP A 16 5.48 5.90 -22.09
CA ASP A 16 5.35 5.56 -23.52
C ASP A 16 6.73 5.28 -24.18
N LEU A 17 7.48 4.40 -23.52
CA LEU A 17 8.80 3.98 -23.97
C LEU A 17 8.68 2.81 -24.94
N SER A 18 9.18 3.00 -26.17
CA SER A 18 9.11 1.99 -27.23
C SER A 18 10.35 1.08 -27.32
N GLN A 19 11.36 1.29 -26.49
CA GLN A 19 12.62 0.53 -26.52
C GLN A 19 12.72 -0.45 -25.34
N PRO A 20 13.37 -1.62 -25.55
CA PRO A 20 13.62 -2.56 -24.46
C PRO A 20 14.43 -1.90 -23.34
N LEU A 21 14.04 -2.20 -22.11
CA LEU A 21 14.73 -1.76 -20.90
C LEU A 21 16.20 -2.17 -20.92
N SER A 22 17.09 -1.26 -20.51
CA SER A 22 18.48 -1.62 -20.26
C SER A 22 18.57 -2.41 -18.95
N GLU A 23 19.50 -3.38 -18.87
CA GLU A 23 19.78 -4.12 -17.61
C GLU A 23 20.10 -3.16 -16.46
N LYS A 24 20.77 -2.05 -16.77
CA LYS A 24 21.10 -0.99 -15.81
C LYS A 24 19.86 -0.39 -15.12
N LEU A 25 18.76 -0.16 -15.86
CA LEU A 25 17.54 0.39 -15.27
C LEU A 25 16.87 -0.58 -14.28
N ILE A 26 17.03 -1.88 -14.49
CA ILE A 26 16.53 -2.93 -13.59
C ILE A 26 17.38 -2.97 -12.33
N GLU A 27 18.71 -2.87 -12.45
CA GLU A 27 19.63 -2.82 -11.30
C GLU A 27 19.39 -1.56 -10.44
N ASP A 28 19.15 -0.42 -11.06
CA ASP A 28 18.88 0.84 -10.35
C ASP A 28 17.58 0.77 -9.53
N TYR A 29 16.59 -0.03 -9.97
CA TYR A 29 15.32 -0.21 -9.25
C TYR A 29 15.50 -0.88 -7.88
N ASP A 30 16.39 -1.87 -7.79
CA ASP A 30 16.61 -2.61 -6.53
C ASP A 30 17.19 -1.73 -5.41
N SER A 31 17.65 -0.51 -5.75
CA SER A 31 18.14 0.49 -4.79
C SER A 31 17.05 1.42 -4.26
N ILE A 32 15.82 1.38 -4.79
CA ILE A 32 14.72 2.25 -4.37
C ILE A 32 14.23 1.83 -2.97
N ALA A 33 14.35 2.73 -2.00
CA ALA A 33 13.97 2.49 -0.62
C ALA A 33 12.94 3.50 -0.08
N SER A 34 12.55 4.50 -0.88
CA SER A 34 11.58 5.54 -0.52
C SER A 34 10.81 6.07 -1.72
N LYS A 35 9.72 6.81 -1.48
CA LYS A 35 9.03 7.53 -2.56
C LYS A 35 9.91 8.57 -3.25
N GLU A 36 10.83 9.21 -2.52
CA GLU A 36 11.77 10.16 -3.10
C GLU A 36 12.73 9.48 -4.08
N ASP A 37 13.24 8.29 -3.73
CA ASP A 37 14.11 7.51 -4.60
C ASP A 37 13.36 7.08 -5.88
N LEU A 38 12.09 6.66 -5.73
CA LEU A 38 11.23 6.33 -6.87
C LEU A 38 11.06 7.52 -7.82
N PHE A 39 10.77 8.71 -7.29
CA PHE A 39 10.57 9.90 -8.12
C PHE A 39 11.85 10.33 -8.83
N GLN A 40 13.00 10.27 -8.15
CA GLN A 40 14.30 10.52 -8.77
C GLN A 40 14.61 9.51 -9.87
N TRP A 41 14.31 8.23 -9.64
CA TRP A 41 14.51 7.17 -10.61
C TRP A 41 13.62 7.37 -11.86
N ILE A 42 12.35 7.73 -11.69
CA ILE A 42 11.44 8.07 -12.81
C ILE A 42 12.01 9.24 -13.63
N GLN A 43 12.48 10.30 -12.96
CA GLN A 43 13.10 11.44 -13.65
C GLN A 43 14.35 11.03 -14.42
N GLN A 44 15.20 10.17 -13.84
CA GLN A 44 16.40 9.67 -14.50
C GLN A 44 16.07 8.86 -15.74
N ILE A 45 15.05 7.98 -15.69
CA ILE A 45 14.54 7.27 -16.86
C ILE A 45 14.08 8.26 -17.94
N GLY A 46 13.34 9.29 -17.56
CA GLY A 46 12.90 10.34 -18.47
C GLY A 46 14.06 11.04 -19.18
N ILE A 47 15.15 11.33 -18.46
CA ILE A 47 16.37 11.92 -19.04
C ILE A 47 17.03 10.94 -20.02
N ASP A 48 17.26 9.71 -19.61
CA ASP A 48 17.97 8.70 -20.40
C ASP A 48 17.20 8.32 -21.67
N ALA A 49 15.87 8.34 -21.60
CA ALA A 49 14.98 8.04 -22.72
C ALA A 49 14.56 9.26 -23.55
N GLY A 50 14.99 10.48 -23.19
CA GLY A 50 14.58 11.72 -23.86
C GLY A 50 13.11 12.09 -23.68
N LYS A 51 12.45 11.58 -22.65
CA LYS A 51 11.05 11.80 -22.26
C LYS A 51 10.94 12.65 -20.97
N ILE A 52 11.74 13.71 -20.89
CA ILE A 52 11.90 14.52 -19.66
C ILE A 52 10.57 15.11 -19.20
N GLU A 53 9.77 15.68 -20.11
CA GLU A 53 8.49 16.31 -19.79
C GLU A 53 7.48 15.26 -19.27
N ALA A 54 7.35 14.11 -19.95
CA ALA A 54 6.46 13.04 -19.51
C ALA A 54 6.84 12.47 -18.12
N ALA A 55 8.13 12.34 -17.83
CA ALA A 55 8.58 11.91 -16.51
C ALA A 55 8.32 12.96 -15.42
N ALA A 56 8.50 14.24 -15.73
CA ALA A 56 8.18 15.33 -14.82
C ALA A 56 6.67 15.39 -14.53
N ASP A 57 5.83 15.25 -15.55
CA ASP A 57 4.38 15.23 -15.42
C ASP A 57 3.90 14.05 -14.56
N LEU A 58 4.46 12.85 -14.78
CA LEU A 58 4.16 11.67 -13.97
C LEU A 58 4.51 11.89 -12.50
N VAL A 59 5.71 12.38 -12.20
CA VAL A 59 6.11 12.67 -10.81
C VAL A 59 5.23 13.73 -10.19
N ALA A 60 4.89 14.79 -10.93
CA ALA A 60 4.02 15.85 -10.44
C ALA A 60 2.61 15.34 -10.09
N ASP A 61 2.02 14.47 -10.93
CA ASP A 61 0.71 13.84 -10.64
C ASP A 61 0.76 12.98 -9.37
N LEU A 62 1.75 12.10 -9.25
CA LEU A 62 1.92 11.22 -8.09
C LEU A 62 2.10 12.04 -6.80
N GLU A 63 2.94 13.07 -6.85
CA GLU A 63 3.21 13.95 -5.72
C GLU A 63 1.98 14.78 -5.33
N GLU A 64 1.23 15.32 -6.30
CA GLU A 64 0.01 16.08 -6.05
C GLU A 64 -1.04 15.22 -5.32
N ARG A 65 -1.29 14.00 -5.81
CA ARG A 65 -2.25 13.06 -5.21
C ARG A 65 -1.88 12.68 -3.78
N ILE A 66 -0.61 12.36 -3.54
CA ILE A 66 -0.09 12.08 -2.19
C ILE A 66 -0.25 13.31 -1.27
N ASN A 67 0.11 14.51 -1.76
CA ASN A 67 0.01 15.75 -0.99
C ASN A 67 -1.44 16.10 -0.63
N LEU A 68 -2.40 15.79 -1.51
CA LEU A 68 -3.82 15.99 -1.25
C LEU A 68 -4.29 15.16 -0.05
N VAL A 69 -3.90 13.88 0.01
CA VAL A 69 -4.19 12.99 1.15
C VAL A 69 -3.55 13.55 2.43
N GLN A 70 -2.26 13.88 2.40
CA GLN A 70 -1.57 14.44 3.56
C GLN A 70 -2.19 15.74 4.04
N HIS A 71 -2.59 16.63 3.12
CA HIS A 71 -3.23 17.89 3.46
C HIS A 71 -4.59 17.70 4.15
N LYS A 72 -5.39 16.72 3.72
CA LYS A 72 -6.67 16.38 4.36
C LYS A 72 -6.47 15.79 5.76
N LEU A 73 -5.39 15.03 5.97
CA LEU A 73 -5.09 14.34 7.22
C LEU A 73 -4.19 15.13 8.19
N LYS A 74 -3.71 16.33 7.81
CA LYS A 74 -2.73 17.13 8.58
C LYS A 74 -3.14 17.51 10.01
N PHE A 75 -4.43 17.42 10.33
CA PHE A 75 -4.98 17.74 11.66
C PHE A 75 -5.23 16.51 12.54
N ILE A 76 -4.99 15.29 12.03
CA ILE A 76 -5.06 14.08 12.83
C ILE A 76 -3.84 14.05 13.77
N GLY A 77 -4.10 14.11 15.08
CA GLY A 77 -3.06 14.03 16.10
C GLY A 77 -2.37 12.67 16.10
N GLU A 78 -1.10 12.61 16.52
CA GLU A 78 -0.36 11.35 16.59
C GLU A 78 -1.04 10.30 17.48
N ASP A 79 -1.68 10.71 18.57
CA ASP A 79 -2.46 9.87 19.48
C ASP A 79 -3.77 9.35 18.86
N GLN A 80 -4.25 9.97 17.78
CA GLN A 80 -5.48 9.60 17.08
C GLN A 80 -5.22 8.67 15.88
N LYS A 81 -3.97 8.54 15.44
CA LYS A 81 -3.61 7.66 14.32
C LYS A 81 -3.82 6.21 14.74
N PRO A 82 -4.66 5.43 14.03
CA PRO A 82 -4.91 4.04 14.38
C PRO A 82 -3.66 3.19 14.13
N ALA A 83 -3.47 2.17 14.96
CA ALA A 83 -2.45 1.15 14.73
C ALA A 83 -2.99 0.08 13.79
N VAL A 84 -2.36 -0.08 12.63
CA VAL A 84 -2.82 -0.93 11.53
C VAL A 84 -1.91 -2.15 11.43
N LEU A 85 -2.49 -3.34 11.56
CA LEU A 85 -1.80 -4.60 11.27
C LEU A 85 -2.11 -5.03 9.84
N VAL A 86 -1.08 -5.44 9.10
CA VAL A 86 -1.23 -5.92 7.73
C VAL A 86 -0.80 -7.38 7.64
N LEU A 87 -1.64 -8.20 7.02
CA LEU A 87 -1.36 -9.60 6.72
C LEU A 87 -1.29 -9.85 5.22
N THR A 88 -0.35 -10.68 4.79
CA THR A 88 -0.27 -11.22 3.41
C THR A 88 -0.60 -12.72 3.34
N GLY A 89 -0.85 -13.32 4.49
CA GLY A 89 -1.35 -14.68 4.65
C GLY A 89 -2.13 -14.80 5.95
N VAL A 90 -3.13 -15.65 5.99
CA VAL A 90 -4.03 -15.82 7.15
C VAL A 90 -3.93 -17.19 7.80
N VAL A 91 -3.52 -18.24 7.07
CA VAL A 91 -3.34 -19.60 7.61
C VAL A 91 -2.03 -20.21 7.09
N PRO A 92 -0.90 -20.06 7.82
CA PRO A 92 -0.72 -19.26 9.04
C PRO A 92 -0.75 -17.75 8.78
N ALA A 93 -0.97 -16.95 9.84
CA ALA A 93 -0.90 -15.50 9.74
C ALA A 93 0.53 -15.05 9.40
N VAL A 94 0.68 -14.29 8.32
CA VAL A 94 1.96 -13.71 7.88
C VAL A 94 1.85 -12.20 8.00
N ILE A 95 2.54 -11.63 8.99
CA ILE A 95 2.56 -10.19 9.22
C ILE A 95 3.53 -9.53 8.26
N GLU A 96 3.06 -8.51 7.54
CA GLU A 96 3.87 -7.73 6.61
C GLU A 96 4.38 -6.46 7.30
N THR A 97 5.69 -6.21 7.17
CA THR A 97 6.38 -5.06 7.78
C THR A 97 7.49 -4.50 6.89
N ASN A 98 7.41 -4.70 5.57
CA ASN A 98 8.37 -4.09 4.65
C ASN A 98 8.31 -2.55 4.70
N ASP A 99 9.41 -1.91 4.29
CA ASP A 99 9.58 -0.47 4.46
C ASP A 99 8.66 0.34 3.54
N TYR A 100 8.35 -0.19 2.37
CA TYR A 100 7.35 0.39 1.46
C TYR A 100 5.99 0.55 2.15
N LEU A 101 5.48 -0.53 2.73
CA LEU A 101 4.17 -0.53 3.39
C LEU A 101 4.14 0.37 4.62
N LYS A 102 5.26 0.43 5.37
CA LYS A 102 5.42 1.40 6.48
C LYS A 102 5.31 2.83 5.98
N GLU A 103 5.93 3.15 4.84
CA GLU A 103 5.87 4.48 4.26
C GLU A 103 4.44 4.82 3.80
N VAL A 104 3.79 3.94 3.03
CA VAL A 104 2.42 4.16 2.55
C VAL A 104 1.42 4.32 3.70
N LEU A 105 1.49 3.47 4.74
CA LEU A 105 0.64 3.58 5.93
C LEU A 105 0.84 4.91 6.66
N LYS A 106 2.09 5.37 6.78
CA LYS A 106 2.44 6.64 7.41
C LYS A 106 1.88 7.83 6.63
N ILE A 107 2.00 7.81 5.30
CA ILE A 107 1.43 8.84 4.41
C ILE A 107 -0.10 8.85 4.53
N ALA A 108 -0.73 7.68 4.55
CA ALA A 108 -2.17 7.48 4.75
C ALA A 108 -2.65 7.82 6.19
N GLY A 109 -1.77 8.35 7.05
CA GLY A 109 -2.14 8.87 8.36
C GLY A 109 -2.35 7.79 9.42
N SER A 110 -1.68 6.64 9.32
CA SER A 110 -1.74 5.58 10.33
C SER A 110 -0.36 5.26 10.91
N LYS A 111 -0.32 4.34 11.86
CA LYS A 111 0.92 3.74 12.38
C LYS A 111 0.88 2.25 12.06
N ILE A 112 2.04 1.68 11.72
CA ILE A 112 2.14 0.22 11.65
C ILE A 112 1.98 -0.36 13.06
N TYR A 113 1.13 -1.37 13.19
CA TYR A 113 1.01 -2.12 14.42
C TYR A 113 2.24 -3.00 14.58
N SER A 114 2.93 -2.85 15.70
CA SER A 114 4.03 -3.72 16.11
C SER A 114 3.65 -4.31 17.46
N ALA A 115 3.61 -5.63 17.56
CA ALA A 115 3.34 -6.29 18.82
C ALA A 115 4.56 -6.10 19.74
N ASN A 116 4.37 -5.42 20.87
CA ASN A 116 5.35 -5.40 21.95
C ASN A 116 5.09 -6.60 22.86
N GLU A 117 6.13 -7.29 23.33
CA GLU A 117 5.97 -8.47 24.22
C GLU A 117 5.24 -8.15 25.53
N GLU A 118 5.23 -6.88 25.95
CA GLU A 118 4.58 -6.41 27.18
C GLU A 118 3.10 -6.03 26.99
N GLU A 119 2.63 -5.87 25.75
CA GLU A 119 1.28 -5.40 25.44
C GLU A 119 0.43 -6.51 24.84
N ALA A 120 -0.86 -6.54 25.19
CA ALA A 120 -1.79 -7.48 24.58
C ALA A 120 -1.93 -7.20 23.07
N PHE A 121 -1.96 -8.27 22.27
CA PHE A 121 -2.19 -8.19 20.83
C PHE A 121 -3.54 -7.51 20.53
N ASN A 122 -3.51 -6.29 19.98
CA ASN A 122 -4.69 -5.43 19.87
C ASN A 122 -4.60 -4.34 18.79
N PRO A 123 -4.49 -4.70 17.49
CA PRO A 123 -4.55 -3.72 16.40
C PRO A 123 -5.91 -3.03 16.30
N ASP A 124 -5.93 -1.76 15.88
CA ASP A 124 -7.16 -0.98 15.67
C ASP A 124 -7.81 -1.24 14.31
N ILE A 125 -7.01 -1.65 13.33
CA ILE A 125 -7.44 -2.03 11.98
C ILE A 125 -6.62 -3.25 11.56
N LEU A 126 -7.28 -4.20 10.90
CA LEU A 126 -6.64 -5.34 10.27
C LEU A 126 -6.86 -5.26 8.76
N LEU A 127 -5.76 -5.20 8.02
CA LEU A 127 -5.73 -5.26 6.56
C LEU A 127 -5.20 -6.62 6.13
N ILE A 128 -5.86 -7.24 5.16
CA ILE A 128 -5.40 -8.50 4.59
C ILE A 128 -5.27 -8.30 3.08
N ILE A 129 -4.03 -8.30 2.59
CA ILE A 129 -3.70 -8.08 1.18
C ILE A 129 -3.47 -9.45 0.53
N SER A 130 -4.16 -9.72 -0.57
CA SER A 130 -4.00 -10.95 -1.32
C SER A 130 -4.27 -10.75 -2.81
N ASP A 131 -3.55 -11.48 -3.65
CA ASP A 131 -3.84 -11.65 -5.08
C ASP A 131 -4.95 -12.70 -5.33
N GLN A 132 -5.33 -13.48 -4.31
CA GLN A 132 -6.31 -14.56 -4.38
C GLN A 132 -7.54 -14.26 -3.52
N MET A 133 -8.29 -13.24 -3.93
CA MET A 133 -9.48 -12.79 -3.18
C MET A 133 -10.54 -13.89 -3.00
N GLU A 134 -10.69 -14.82 -3.95
CA GLU A 134 -11.70 -15.89 -3.87
C GLU A 134 -11.45 -16.88 -2.71
N SER A 135 -10.20 -17.32 -2.51
CA SER A 135 -9.85 -18.24 -1.41
C SER A 135 -9.81 -17.52 -0.07
N LEU A 136 -9.42 -16.24 -0.07
CA LEU A 136 -9.24 -15.44 1.13
C LEU A 136 -10.49 -15.39 2.02
N PHE A 137 -11.69 -15.24 1.46
CA PHE A 137 -12.93 -15.21 2.26
C PHE A 137 -13.12 -16.46 3.12
N SER A 138 -12.74 -17.63 2.61
CA SER A 138 -12.86 -18.89 3.34
C SER A 138 -11.82 -19.03 4.46
N GLU A 139 -10.62 -18.50 4.23
CA GLU A 139 -9.50 -18.57 5.16
C GLU A 139 -9.61 -17.56 6.31
N VAL A 140 -10.19 -16.38 6.04
CA VAL A 140 -10.45 -15.36 7.08
C VAL A 140 -11.35 -15.91 8.19
N GLY A 141 -12.31 -16.78 7.84
CA GLY A 141 -13.15 -17.46 8.84
C GLY A 141 -12.33 -18.32 9.82
N VAL A 142 -11.24 -18.93 9.36
CA VAL A 142 -10.33 -19.71 10.21
C VAL A 142 -9.54 -18.80 11.15
N LEU A 143 -9.00 -17.68 10.64
CA LEU A 143 -8.32 -16.67 11.44
C LEU A 143 -9.23 -16.16 12.58
N LEU A 144 -10.48 -15.85 12.25
CA LEU A 144 -11.48 -15.36 13.20
C LEU A 144 -11.93 -16.42 14.22
N SER A 145 -11.68 -17.71 13.98
CA SER A 145 -11.97 -18.75 14.97
C SER A 145 -10.95 -18.79 16.13
N MET A 146 -9.81 -18.11 15.99
CA MET A 146 -8.75 -18.08 16.99
C MET A 146 -9.01 -16.96 18.02
N GLU A 147 -8.90 -17.29 19.31
CA GLU A 147 -9.27 -16.40 20.43
C GLU A 147 -8.46 -15.08 20.46
N GLU A 148 -7.19 -15.13 20.05
CA GLU A 148 -6.30 -13.97 20.00
C GLU A 148 -6.80 -12.89 19.02
N TRP A 149 -7.45 -13.28 17.92
CA TRP A 149 -7.96 -12.37 16.89
C TRP A 149 -9.32 -11.78 17.27
N GLN A 150 -10.22 -12.62 17.78
CA GLN A 150 -11.59 -12.21 18.19
C GLN A 150 -11.60 -11.07 19.20
N ASN A 151 -10.55 -11.00 20.03
CA ASN A 151 -10.48 -10.03 21.11
C ASN A 151 -9.88 -8.67 20.73
N THR A 152 -9.38 -8.51 19.50
CA THR A 152 -8.76 -7.28 19.01
C THR A 152 -9.78 -6.15 18.78
N ASN A 153 -9.31 -4.90 18.85
CA ASN A 153 -10.08 -3.72 18.48
C ASN A 153 -10.57 -3.80 17.03
N ALA A 154 -9.72 -4.28 16.11
CA ALA A 154 -10.06 -4.45 14.71
C ALA A 154 -11.31 -5.33 14.54
N VAL A 155 -11.35 -6.51 15.17
CA VAL A 155 -12.52 -7.39 15.10
C VAL A 155 -13.73 -6.79 15.83
N LYS A 156 -13.57 -6.38 17.09
CA LYS A 156 -14.67 -5.87 17.92
C LYS A 156 -15.35 -4.62 17.36
N LYS A 157 -14.62 -3.80 16.61
CA LYS A 157 -15.11 -2.56 15.99
C LYS A 157 -15.42 -2.73 14.50
N ASN A 158 -15.40 -3.97 13.99
CA ASN A 158 -15.65 -4.30 12.59
C ASN A 158 -14.74 -3.54 11.60
N ARG A 159 -13.45 -3.41 11.92
CA ARG A 159 -12.43 -2.72 11.10
C ARG A 159 -11.47 -3.73 10.49
N MET A 160 -12.02 -4.65 9.72
CA MET A 160 -11.29 -5.63 8.92
C MET A 160 -11.54 -5.38 7.44
N TYR A 161 -10.46 -5.37 6.65
CA TYR A 161 -10.55 -5.08 5.23
C TYR A 161 -9.71 -6.06 4.43
N LEU A 162 -10.30 -6.60 3.37
CA LEU A 162 -9.62 -7.42 2.38
C LEU A 162 -9.27 -6.53 1.20
N ILE A 163 -8.02 -6.57 0.77
CA ILE A 163 -7.49 -5.72 -0.29
C ILE A 163 -7.00 -6.62 -1.42
N ASN A 164 -7.44 -6.34 -2.64
CA ASN A 164 -6.90 -6.98 -3.83
C ASN A 164 -5.49 -6.43 -4.11
N GLY A 165 -4.48 -7.27 -3.90
CA GLY A 165 -3.07 -6.96 -4.11
C GLY A 165 -2.54 -7.31 -5.50
N GLU A 166 -3.38 -7.71 -6.45
CA GLU A 166 -2.92 -8.17 -7.78
C GLU A 166 -2.06 -7.12 -8.50
N ASN A 167 -2.44 -5.84 -8.40
CA ASN A 167 -1.74 -4.72 -9.04
C ASN A 167 -1.19 -3.68 -8.04
N ASN A 168 -1.45 -3.87 -6.74
CA ASN A 168 -1.25 -2.85 -5.72
C ASN A 168 -0.45 -3.45 -4.55
N PHE A 169 0.27 -2.61 -3.82
CA PHE A 169 1.06 -3.00 -2.65
C PHE A 169 2.29 -3.91 -2.93
N GLY A 170 2.70 -4.03 -4.20
CA GLY A 170 3.87 -4.81 -4.60
C GLY A 170 5.22 -4.14 -4.28
N GLY A 171 5.23 -2.82 -4.04
CA GLY A 171 6.43 -2.02 -3.77
C GLY A 171 6.38 -0.63 -4.42
N TYR A 172 7.54 0.03 -4.45
CA TYR A 172 7.69 1.37 -5.05
C TYR A 172 7.46 1.33 -6.57
N SER A 173 6.28 1.78 -7.01
CA SER A 173 5.88 1.77 -8.43
C SER A 173 5.10 3.04 -8.78
N SER A 174 4.71 3.18 -10.06
CA SER A 174 3.81 4.26 -10.51
C SER A 174 2.43 4.23 -9.85
N ARG A 175 2.12 3.21 -9.05
CA ARG A 175 0.87 3.08 -8.30
C ARG A 175 0.97 3.54 -6.85
N ILE A 176 2.11 4.06 -6.39
CA ILE A 176 2.28 4.50 -4.99
C ILE A 176 1.19 5.48 -4.52
N ALA A 177 0.74 6.39 -5.38
CA ALA A 177 -0.34 7.32 -5.05
C ALA A 177 -1.69 6.60 -4.88
N GLU A 178 -1.98 5.60 -5.73
CA GLU A 178 -3.17 4.75 -5.65
C GLU A 178 -3.16 3.92 -4.35
N ASP A 179 -2.01 3.34 -3.98
CA ASP A 179 -1.86 2.58 -2.74
C ASP A 179 -2.09 3.46 -1.50
N VAL A 180 -1.57 4.70 -1.52
CA VAL A 180 -1.85 5.70 -0.46
C VAL A 180 -3.34 6.05 -0.39
N GLU A 181 -3.98 6.28 -1.53
CA GLU A 181 -5.41 6.62 -1.62
C GLU A 181 -6.29 5.48 -1.10
N ILE A 182 -6.01 4.23 -1.49
CA ILE A 182 -6.72 3.03 -0.99
C ILE A 182 -6.62 2.94 0.53
N LEU A 183 -5.41 3.02 1.09
CA LEU A 183 -5.26 2.93 2.55
C LEU A 183 -5.93 4.11 3.25
N ALA A 184 -5.79 5.33 2.72
CA ALA A 184 -6.34 6.50 3.36
C ALA A 184 -7.89 6.49 3.32
N GLU A 185 -8.50 5.97 2.25
CA GLU A 185 -9.93 5.71 2.16
C GLU A 185 -10.39 4.69 3.21
N ILE A 186 -9.68 3.56 3.35
CA ILE A 186 -10.00 2.53 4.36
C ILE A 186 -9.86 3.07 5.79
N ILE A 187 -8.81 3.83 6.06
CA ILE A 187 -8.50 4.32 7.42
C ILE A 187 -9.46 5.46 7.80
N TYR A 188 -9.79 6.34 6.86
CA TYR A 188 -10.54 7.58 7.07
C TYR A 188 -11.74 7.73 6.10
N PRO A 189 -12.68 6.77 6.04
CA PRO A 189 -13.76 6.74 5.03
C PRO A 189 -14.75 7.91 5.13
N GLN A 190 -14.74 8.64 6.26
CA GLN A 190 -15.57 9.83 6.46
C GLN A 190 -14.96 11.10 5.83
N TYR A 191 -13.66 11.08 5.51
CA TYR A 191 -12.90 12.24 5.01
C TYR A 191 -12.39 12.04 3.58
N LEU A 192 -12.18 10.79 3.20
CA LEU A 192 -11.54 10.36 1.96
C LEU A 192 -12.40 9.31 1.27
N THR A 193 -12.61 9.49 -0.03
CA THR A 193 -13.33 8.57 -0.89
C THR A 193 -12.72 8.69 -2.28
N PHE A 194 -12.12 7.62 -2.76
CA PHE A 194 -11.50 7.52 -4.09
C PHE A 194 -12.20 6.47 -4.96
N GLY A 195 -13.13 5.70 -4.38
CA GLY A 195 -13.97 4.75 -5.12
C GLY A 195 -13.44 3.32 -5.06
N GLY A 196 -12.46 3.01 -4.21
CA GLY A 196 -11.85 1.67 -4.15
C GLY A 196 -12.76 0.60 -3.53
N ASN A 197 -13.83 0.97 -2.81
CA ASN A 197 -14.73 0.01 -2.16
C ASN A 197 -15.49 -0.83 -3.19
N GLY A 198 -15.33 -2.16 -3.13
CA GLY A 198 -15.91 -3.11 -4.07
C GLY A 198 -15.06 -3.36 -5.32
N GLU A 199 -14.01 -2.56 -5.53
CA GLU A 199 -13.07 -2.72 -6.65
C GLU A 199 -11.69 -3.17 -6.15
N SER A 200 -11.00 -2.33 -5.38
CA SER A 200 -9.65 -2.60 -4.86
C SER A 200 -9.67 -3.17 -3.44
N TRP A 201 -10.75 -2.93 -2.68
CA TRP A 201 -10.89 -3.44 -1.32
C TRP A 201 -12.34 -3.64 -0.94
N VAL A 202 -12.58 -4.50 0.06
CA VAL A 202 -13.90 -4.69 0.68
C VAL A 202 -13.76 -4.79 2.20
N GLN A 203 -14.76 -4.31 2.93
CA GLN A 203 -14.85 -4.55 4.37
C GLN A 203 -15.32 -5.99 4.61
N PHE A 204 -14.63 -6.71 5.50
CA PHE A 204 -15.06 -8.02 5.96
C PHE A 204 -15.87 -7.84 7.25
N GLU A 205 -17.19 -8.06 7.18
CA GLU A 205 -18.05 -7.96 8.34
C GLU A 205 -17.96 -9.21 9.22
N VAL A 206 -17.64 -9.04 10.51
CA VAL A 206 -17.54 -10.11 11.52
C VAL A 206 -18.84 -10.29 12.29
#